data_AF-A0ABD0PV18-F1
#
_entry.id   AF-A0ABD0PV18-F1
#
_cell.length_a   1.000
_cell.length_b   1.000
_cell.length_c   1.000
_cell.angle_alpha   90.00
_cell.angle_beta   90.00
_cell.angle_gamma   90.00
#
_symmetry.space_group_name_H-M   'P 1'
#
loop_
_entity.id
_entity.type
_entity.pdbx_description
1 polymer ?
#
loop_
_entity_poly.entity_id
_entity_poly.type
_entity_poly.pdbx_seq_one_letter_code
_entity_poly.pdbx_strand_id
1 'polypeptide(L)'
;MESLEFEKKEKRYLIRGKHAAIICAVVIVTGVAVGLGVGLSQKTSSSEEEHKPTPAPTTPLPTTPPDNRGPCKPSDNINGDWANFRLPDFMVPFHYDLHLEPDLDTDIYTGRVSIHLNLTQPSQHLWLHIRETFVTAVPSLQRSGPSGLTSVRVKECFEYKPQEYVVVEAVEQLSVTGPDEHYILTLDFQGWLNGSLVGFYKTTYKEKEVT
;
A
#
# COMPACT_ATOMS: atom_id res chain seq x y z
N MET A 1 -61.49 -22.21 11.76
CA MET A 1 -62.20 -20.98 11.36
C MET A 1 -61.41 -19.86 12.00
N GLU A 2 -60.64 -19.05 11.29
CA GLU A 2 -60.98 -18.28 10.09
C GLU A 2 -59.85 -18.28 9.06
N SER A 3 -60.22 -18.33 7.79
CA SER A 3 -59.39 -18.32 6.59
C SER A 3 -59.22 -16.89 6.08
N LEU A 4 -57.99 -16.38 5.97
CA LEU A 4 -57.70 -15.15 5.24
C LEU A 4 -57.08 -15.50 3.89
N GLU A 5 -57.95 -15.63 2.88
CA GLU A 5 -57.58 -15.67 1.47
C GLU A 5 -56.98 -14.32 1.07
N PHE A 6 -55.68 -14.30 0.75
CA PHE A 6 -55.07 -13.16 0.06
C PHE A 6 -55.28 -13.32 -1.45
N GLU A 7 -56.37 -12.73 -1.93
CA GLU A 7 -56.69 -12.61 -3.35
C GLU A 7 -55.65 -11.71 -4.05
N LYS A 8 -54.68 -12.31 -4.74
CA LYS A 8 -53.65 -11.59 -5.51
C LYS A 8 -54.26 -11.04 -6.81
N LYS A 9 -54.78 -9.81 -6.77
CA LYS A 9 -55.33 -9.13 -7.96
C LYS A 9 -54.20 -8.48 -8.77
N GLU A 10 -53.67 -9.23 -9.73
CA GLU A 10 -52.67 -8.76 -10.68
C GLU A 10 -53.28 -7.72 -11.64
N LYS A 11 -53.07 -6.43 -11.37
CA LYS A 11 -53.51 -5.34 -12.26
C LYS A 11 -52.46 -5.14 -13.36
N ARG A 12 -52.69 -5.75 -14.54
CA ARG A 12 -51.93 -5.46 -15.76
C ARG A 12 -52.18 -4.01 -16.20
N TYR A 13 -51.22 -3.13 -15.91
CA TYR A 13 -51.27 -1.73 -16.34
C TYR A 13 -50.85 -1.64 -17.82
N LEU A 14 -51.82 -1.77 -18.73
CA LEU A 14 -51.61 -1.49 -20.16
C LEU A 14 -51.46 0.02 -20.33
N ILE A 15 -50.21 0.51 -20.30
CA ILE A 15 -49.86 1.89 -20.57
C ILE A 15 -50.37 2.22 -21.99
N ARG A 16 -51.47 2.99 -22.07
CA ARG A 16 -51.99 3.54 -23.35
C ARG A 16 -50.83 4.24 -24.07
N GLY A 17 -50.66 4.00 -25.37
CA GLY A 17 -49.51 4.45 -26.16
C GLY A 17 -49.15 5.94 -26.02
N LYS A 18 -50.12 6.80 -25.70
CA LYS A 18 -49.89 8.22 -25.37
C LYS A 18 -49.00 8.42 -24.12
N HIS A 19 -49.17 7.61 -23.07
CA HIS A 19 -48.35 7.68 -21.86
C HIS A 19 -46.95 7.10 -22.08
N ALA A 20 -46.82 6.05 -22.90
CA ALA A 20 -45.51 5.51 -23.29
C ALA A 20 -44.72 6.54 -24.11
N ALA A 21 -45.37 7.24 -25.05
CA ALA A 21 -44.74 8.32 -25.81
C ALA A 21 -44.27 9.49 -24.91
N ILE A 22 -45.07 9.87 -23.90
CA ILE A 22 -44.69 10.92 -22.93
C ILE A 22 -43.49 10.47 -22.09
N ILE A 23 -43.49 9.23 -21.60
CA ILE A 23 -42.37 8.70 -20.79
C ILE A 23 -41.09 8.65 -21.63
N CYS A 24 -41.15 8.15 -22.87
CA CYS A 24 -39.99 8.13 -23.76
C CYS A 24 -39.46 9.53 -24.06
N ALA A 25 -40.34 10.50 -24.31
CA ALA A 25 -39.94 11.89 -24.55
C ALA A 25 -39.23 12.49 -23.33
N VAL A 26 -39.75 12.26 -22.12
CA VAL A 26 -39.12 12.73 -20.87
C VAL A 26 -37.75 12.10 -20.67
N VAL A 27 -37.61 10.77 -20.87
CA VAL A 27 -36.32 10.08 -20.71
C VAL A 27 -35.28 10.62 -21.69
N ILE A 28 -35.64 10.83 -22.96
CA ILE A 28 -34.73 11.40 -23.97
C ILE A 28 -34.29 12.81 -23.57
N VAL A 29 -35.21 13.67 -23.16
CA VAL A 29 -34.88 15.05 -22.74
C VAL A 29 -33.95 15.03 -21.52
N THR A 30 -34.21 14.18 -20.52
CA THR A 30 -33.34 14.07 -19.34
C THR A 30 -31.96 13.51 -19.69
N GLY A 31 -31.88 12.50 -20.57
CA GLY A 31 -30.62 11.92 -21.01
C GLY A 31 -29.75 12.91 -21.79
N VAL A 32 -30.37 13.71 -22.67
CA VAL A 32 -29.66 14.77 -23.42
C VAL A 32 -29.21 15.90 -22.48
N ALA A 33 -30.06 16.32 -21.54
CA ALA A 33 -29.70 17.37 -20.58
C ALA A 33 -28.53 16.95 -19.66
N VAL A 34 -28.56 15.72 -19.16
CA VAL A 34 -27.46 15.18 -18.35
C VAL A 34 -26.21 15.01 -19.21
N GLY A 35 -26.33 14.40 -20.40
CA GLY A 35 -25.20 14.19 -21.31
C GLY A 35 -24.48 15.47 -21.74
N LEU A 36 -25.22 16.55 -22.05
CA LEU A 36 -24.64 17.87 -22.32
C LEU A 36 -24.06 18.52 -21.07
N GLY A 37 -24.71 18.34 -19.90
CA GLY A 37 -24.23 18.86 -18.63
C GLY A 37 -22.88 18.30 -18.20
N VAL A 38 -22.69 16.97 -18.22
CA VAL A 38 -21.39 16.35 -17.92
C VAL A 38 -20.38 16.52 -19.05
N GLY A 39 -20.83 16.53 -20.31
CA GLY A 39 -19.94 16.66 -21.48
C GLY A 39 -19.32 18.05 -21.64
N LEU A 40 -19.98 19.12 -21.19
CA LEU A 40 -19.46 20.49 -21.24
C LEU A 40 -18.67 20.88 -19.97
N SER A 41 -18.76 20.11 -18.88
CA SER A 41 -18.14 20.46 -17.59
C SER A 41 -16.69 19.97 -17.44
N GLN A 42 -16.12 19.27 -18.42
CA GLN A 42 -14.72 18.79 -18.38
C GLN A 42 -13.69 19.67 -19.10
N LYS A 43 -14.05 20.86 -19.57
CA LYS A 43 -13.06 21.81 -20.11
C LYS A 43 -13.26 23.22 -19.57
N THR A 44 -12.20 23.71 -18.92
CA THR A 44 -11.85 25.13 -18.65
C THR A 44 -11.98 25.59 -17.18
N SER A 45 -10.85 25.43 -16.46
CA SER A 45 -10.18 26.34 -15.51
C SER A 45 -10.96 27.28 -14.56
N SER A 46 -10.54 27.20 -13.29
CA SER A 46 -10.32 28.26 -12.27
C SER A 46 -11.44 29.24 -11.92
N SER A 47 -11.89 29.21 -10.66
CA SER A 47 -11.77 30.28 -9.64
C SER A 47 -12.53 29.90 -8.35
N GLU A 48 -12.01 30.34 -7.20
CA GLU A 48 -12.52 30.25 -5.81
C GLU A 48 -13.93 30.90 -5.67
N GLU A 49 -14.83 30.66 -4.69
CA GLU A 49 -14.74 30.44 -3.23
C GLU A 49 -16.00 29.73 -2.64
N GLU A 50 -15.79 29.09 -1.47
CA GLU A 50 -16.63 28.99 -0.25
C GLU A 50 -18.00 28.25 -0.18
N HIS A 51 -17.98 27.05 0.44
CA HIS A 51 -19.01 26.62 1.40
C HIS A 51 -18.44 25.71 2.50
N LYS A 52 -18.67 26.09 3.76
CA LYS A 52 -18.23 25.48 5.03
C LYS A 52 -18.75 24.04 5.25
N PRO A 53 -17.91 23.11 5.76
CA PRO A 53 -18.39 22.06 6.65
C PRO A 53 -17.64 21.97 7.99
N THR A 54 -18.37 21.47 8.98
CA THR A 54 -18.03 21.08 10.37
C THR A 54 -16.67 20.38 10.53
N PRO A 55 -15.88 20.64 11.61
CA PRO A 55 -14.54 20.09 11.74
C PRO A 55 -14.58 18.58 12.05
N ALA A 56 -14.12 17.78 11.10
CA ALA A 56 -13.45 16.52 11.42
C ALA A 56 -12.09 16.86 12.08
N PRO A 57 -11.54 16.03 12.99
CA PRO A 57 -10.16 16.19 13.44
C PRO A 57 -9.25 15.82 12.26
N THR A 58 -8.98 16.78 11.39
CA THR A 58 -7.97 16.68 10.35
C THR A 58 -6.64 17.05 10.99
N THR A 59 -5.94 16.06 11.54
CA THR A 59 -4.48 16.20 11.65
C THR A 59 -3.95 16.23 10.23
N PRO A 60 -3.27 17.30 9.77
CA PRO A 60 -2.66 17.30 8.47
C PRO A 60 -1.56 16.23 8.46
N LEU A 61 -1.69 15.26 7.55
CA LEU A 61 -0.59 14.39 7.16
C LEU A 61 0.59 15.31 6.77
N PRO A 62 1.83 15.10 7.23
CA PRO A 62 2.95 15.92 6.82
C PRO A 62 3.15 15.84 5.30
N THR A 63 2.68 16.86 4.58
CA THR A 63 2.77 16.98 3.11
C THR A 63 4.16 17.42 2.68
N THR A 64 5.20 16.70 3.10
CA THR A 64 6.48 16.55 2.39
C THR A 64 7.29 15.49 3.15
N PRO A 65 7.73 14.38 2.51
CA PRO A 65 8.81 13.57 3.03
C PRO A 65 9.99 14.47 3.41
N PRO A 66 10.57 14.38 4.61
CA PRO A 66 11.91 14.91 4.79
C PRO A 66 12.81 14.27 3.73
N ASP A 67 13.59 15.06 3.01
CA ASP A 67 14.50 14.63 1.93
C ASP A 67 15.51 13.54 2.38
N ASN A 68 15.57 13.29 3.69
CA ASN A 68 16.47 12.38 4.37
C ASN A 68 15.81 11.04 4.77
N ARG A 69 14.95 10.44 3.94
CA ARG A 69 14.39 9.07 4.14
C ARG A 69 15.41 7.92 3.93
N GLY A 70 16.66 8.14 4.32
CA GLY A 70 17.72 7.15 4.17
C GLY A 70 18.19 6.93 2.72
N PRO A 71 18.96 5.85 2.49
CA PRO A 71 19.71 5.63 1.26
C PRO A 71 18.89 5.05 0.11
N CYS A 72 17.81 4.32 0.40
CA CYS A 72 17.02 3.66 -0.64
C CYS A 72 16.00 4.66 -1.23
N LYS A 73 16.42 5.40 -2.26
CA LYS A 73 15.56 6.40 -2.91
C LYS A 73 14.55 5.75 -3.87
N PRO A 74 13.41 6.39 -4.15
CA PRO A 74 12.50 5.92 -5.20
C PRO A 74 13.20 5.80 -6.55
N SER A 75 12.88 4.74 -7.30
CA SER A 75 13.42 4.49 -8.64
C SER A 75 12.31 4.10 -9.61
N ASP A 76 12.41 4.63 -10.83
CA ASP A 76 11.52 4.28 -11.95
C ASP A 76 12.09 3.12 -12.80
N ASN A 77 13.12 2.43 -12.30
CA ASN A 77 13.72 1.30 -13.02
C ASN A 77 12.75 0.12 -13.13
N ILE A 78 12.38 -0.21 -14.36
CA ILE A 78 11.49 -1.33 -14.70
C ILE A 78 12.22 -2.57 -15.22
N ASN A 79 13.56 -2.53 -15.36
CA ASN A 79 14.35 -3.56 -16.01
C ASN A 79 14.70 -4.75 -15.09
N GLY A 80 13.83 -5.07 -14.14
CA GLY A 80 14.04 -6.20 -13.23
C GLY A 80 12.73 -6.86 -12.80
N ASP A 81 12.85 -8.06 -12.25
CA ASP A 81 11.69 -8.89 -11.91
C ASP A 81 10.82 -8.31 -10.79
N TRP A 82 11.30 -7.31 -10.06
CA TRP A 82 10.50 -6.51 -9.12
C TRP A 82 9.38 -5.70 -9.80
N ALA A 83 9.38 -5.57 -11.13
CA ALA A 83 8.26 -5.01 -11.88
C ALA A 83 6.98 -5.86 -11.76
N ASN A 84 7.13 -7.16 -11.46
CA ASN A 84 6.01 -8.07 -11.25
C ASN A 84 5.30 -7.79 -9.91
N PHE A 85 3.97 -7.85 -9.92
CA PHE A 85 3.17 -7.62 -8.71
C PHE A 85 3.43 -8.67 -7.60
N ARG A 86 3.69 -9.93 -7.95
CA ARG A 86 3.98 -10.98 -6.97
C ARG A 86 5.47 -11.12 -6.73
N LEU A 87 5.83 -11.35 -5.47
CA LEU A 87 7.16 -11.81 -5.10
C LEU A 87 7.51 -13.11 -5.85
N PRO A 88 8.79 -13.33 -6.17
CA PRO A 88 9.22 -14.55 -6.80
C PRO A 88 9.17 -15.71 -5.81
N ASP A 89 9.10 -16.92 -6.36
CA ASP A 89 9.09 -18.16 -5.58
C ASP A 89 10.50 -18.59 -5.13
N PHE A 90 11.55 -18.03 -5.73
CA PHE A 90 12.93 -18.45 -5.47
C PHE A 90 13.58 -17.79 -4.25
N MET A 91 12.98 -16.75 -3.67
CA MET A 91 13.44 -16.10 -2.44
C MET A 91 12.56 -16.56 -1.28
N VAL A 92 13.03 -17.54 -0.50
CA VAL A 92 12.21 -18.23 0.51
C VAL A 92 12.68 -17.85 1.92
N PRO A 93 12.04 -16.91 2.61
CA PRO A 93 12.36 -16.60 4.00
C PRO A 93 11.91 -17.75 4.93
N PHE A 94 12.68 -18.01 5.98
CA PHE A 94 12.33 -19.03 6.97
C PHE A 94 12.44 -18.54 8.43
N HIS A 95 13.11 -17.41 8.68
CA HIS A 95 13.20 -16.83 10.03
C HIS A 95 13.36 -15.30 9.97
N TYR A 96 12.81 -14.61 10.98
CA TYR A 96 12.88 -13.16 11.13
C TYR A 96 13.30 -12.83 12.56
N ASP A 97 14.43 -12.14 12.71
CA ASP A 97 14.81 -11.49 13.96
C ASP A 97 14.35 -10.03 13.89
N LEU A 98 13.22 -9.72 14.53
CA LEU A 98 12.60 -8.41 14.51
C LEU A 98 12.77 -7.69 15.86
N HIS A 99 13.40 -6.53 15.81
CA HIS A 99 13.47 -5.58 16.92
C HIS A 99 12.70 -4.31 16.58
N LEU A 100 11.87 -3.83 17.50
CA LEU A 100 11.05 -2.63 17.37
C LEU A 100 11.18 -1.76 18.61
N GLU A 101 11.44 -0.48 18.42
CA GLU A 101 11.57 0.53 19.47
C GLU A 101 10.59 1.69 19.17
N PRO A 102 9.39 1.67 19.78
CA PRO A 102 8.43 2.75 19.65
C PRO A 102 8.75 3.91 20.61
N ASP A 103 8.70 5.13 20.09
CA ASP A 103 8.63 6.36 20.85
C ASP A 103 7.20 6.91 20.77
N LEU A 104 6.47 6.78 21.88
CA LEU A 104 5.06 7.16 21.96
C LEU A 104 4.86 8.68 22.09
N ASP A 105 5.90 9.42 22.49
CA ASP A 105 5.87 10.88 22.60
C ASP A 105 6.04 11.53 21.23
N THR A 106 6.94 10.99 20.40
CA THR A 106 7.20 11.50 19.04
C THR A 106 6.39 10.82 17.94
N ASP A 107 5.61 9.78 18.26
CA ASP A 107 4.82 9.00 17.30
C ASP A 107 5.68 8.34 16.19
N ILE A 108 6.90 7.95 16.54
CA ILE A 108 7.84 7.29 15.63
C ILE A 108 8.18 5.93 16.20
N TYR A 109 8.46 4.96 15.33
CA TYR A 109 9.16 3.75 15.73
C TYR A 109 10.38 3.55 14.86
N THR A 110 11.44 3.05 15.47
CA THR A 110 12.61 2.53 14.75
C THR A 110 12.68 1.03 14.94
N GLY A 111 13.42 0.35 14.08
CA GLY A 111 13.58 -1.08 14.19
C GLY A 111 14.68 -1.62 13.32
N ARG A 112 15.00 -2.88 13.59
CA ARG A 112 15.91 -3.69 12.80
C ARG A 112 15.26 -5.03 12.53
N VAL A 113 15.32 -5.48 11.29
CA VAL A 113 14.92 -6.84 10.92
C VAL A 113 16.09 -7.54 10.24
N SER A 114 16.42 -8.73 10.73
CA SER A 114 17.32 -9.66 10.03
C SER A 114 16.48 -10.82 9.49
N ILE A 115 16.45 -10.95 8.16
CA ILE A 115 15.65 -11.90 7.43
C ILE A 115 16.56 -13.02 6.95
N HIS A 116 16.31 -14.24 7.45
CA HIS A 116 17.03 -15.43 7.01
C HIS A 116 16.26 -16.07 5.88
N LEU A 117 16.91 -16.24 4.73
CA LEU A 117 16.26 -16.70 3.50
C LEU A 117 17.15 -17.63 2.69
N ASN A 118 16.50 -18.58 2.03
CA ASN A 118 17.09 -19.48 1.06
C ASN A 118 16.85 -18.97 -0.36
N LEU A 119 17.83 -19.16 -1.24
CA LEU A 119 17.69 -18.89 -2.66
C LEU A 119 17.65 -20.22 -3.41
N THR A 120 16.57 -20.47 -4.16
CA THR A 120 16.46 -21.66 -5.02
C THR A 120 16.89 -21.41 -6.46
N GLN A 121 17.12 -20.13 -6.83
CA GLN A 121 17.68 -19.71 -8.11
C GLN A 121 18.73 -18.60 -7.89
N PRO A 122 19.74 -18.48 -8.76
CA PRO A 122 20.69 -17.37 -8.68
C PRO A 122 19.99 -16.02 -8.90
N SER A 123 20.36 -15.01 -8.12
CA SER A 123 19.82 -13.66 -8.27
C SER A 123 20.84 -12.60 -7.90
N GLN A 124 20.82 -11.46 -8.58
CA GLN A 124 21.61 -10.29 -8.17
C GLN A 124 20.80 -9.32 -7.29
N HIS A 125 19.49 -9.48 -7.27
CA HIS A 125 18.57 -8.58 -6.55
C HIS A 125 17.76 -9.36 -5.53
N LEU A 126 17.59 -8.76 -4.36
CA LEU A 126 16.63 -9.21 -3.35
C LEU A 126 15.60 -8.10 -3.18
N TRP A 127 14.31 -8.43 -3.18
CA TRP A 127 13.25 -7.45 -2.97
C TRP A 127 12.14 -8.00 -2.09
N LEU A 128 11.53 -7.09 -1.34
CA LEU A 128 10.48 -7.40 -0.38
C LEU A 128 9.56 -6.20 -0.20
N HIS A 129 8.37 -6.42 0.35
CA HIS A 129 7.40 -5.37 0.54
C HIS A 129 7.83 -4.34 1.58
N ILE A 130 7.63 -3.06 1.26
CA ILE A 130 7.71 -1.95 2.19
C ILE A 130 6.74 -0.84 1.75
N ARG A 131 6.03 -0.25 2.71
CA ARG A 131 5.14 0.88 2.46
C ARG A 131 5.15 1.84 3.65
N GLU A 132 5.28 3.13 3.33
CA GLU A 132 5.38 4.27 4.26
C GLU A 132 6.58 4.24 5.21
N THR A 133 6.80 3.12 5.91
CA THR A 133 8.07 2.77 6.54
C THR A 133 9.21 2.89 5.52
N PHE A 134 10.36 3.39 5.93
CA PHE A 134 11.52 3.55 5.06
C PHE A 134 12.79 3.01 5.72
N VAL A 135 13.74 2.61 4.87
CA VAL A 135 15.05 2.10 5.28
C VAL A 135 15.96 3.27 5.68
N THR A 136 16.54 3.24 6.86
CA THR A 136 17.33 4.35 7.43
C THR A 136 18.83 4.24 7.18
N ALA A 137 19.33 3.04 6.91
CA ALA A 137 20.75 2.75 6.65
C ALA A 137 20.93 1.81 5.45
N VAL A 138 22.13 1.77 4.86
CA VAL A 138 22.39 0.86 3.72
C VAL A 138 22.18 -0.57 4.20
N PRO A 139 21.32 -1.38 3.54
CA PRO A 139 21.08 -2.76 3.95
C PRO A 139 22.38 -3.55 4.00
N SER A 140 22.49 -4.46 4.98
CA SER A 140 23.61 -5.42 5.00
C SER A 140 23.14 -6.79 4.54
N LEU A 141 23.99 -7.47 3.79
CA LEU A 141 23.73 -8.81 3.28
C LEU A 141 24.89 -9.71 3.67
N GLN A 142 24.58 -10.87 4.23
CA GLN A 142 25.56 -11.86 4.64
C GLN A 142 25.13 -13.24 4.14
N ARG A 143 26.12 -14.11 3.91
CA ARG A 143 25.90 -15.53 3.62
C ARG A 143 26.41 -16.35 4.79
N SER A 144 25.54 -17.15 5.37
CA SER A 144 25.88 -18.16 6.36
C SER A 144 26.21 -19.47 5.63
N GLY A 145 27.24 -20.17 6.09
CA GLY A 145 27.62 -21.48 5.57
C GLY A 145 28.65 -22.17 6.48
N PRO A 146 29.27 -23.27 6.01
CA PRO A 146 30.16 -24.09 6.84
C PRO A 146 31.37 -23.33 7.40
N SER A 147 31.85 -22.32 6.68
CA SER A 147 32.98 -21.47 7.07
C SER A 147 32.57 -20.32 8.01
N GLY A 148 31.31 -20.27 8.44
CA GLY A 148 30.72 -19.18 9.20
C GLY A 148 30.07 -18.12 8.31
N LEU A 149 29.97 -16.90 8.85
CA LEU A 149 29.26 -15.79 8.23
C LEU A 149 30.20 -14.96 7.34
N THR A 150 29.84 -14.78 6.08
CA THR A 150 30.60 -14.02 5.09
C THR A 150 29.80 -12.80 4.62
N SER A 151 30.40 -11.62 4.64
CA SER A 151 29.74 -10.40 4.14
C SER A 151 29.63 -10.40 2.62
N VAL A 152 28.46 -10.00 2.12
CA VAL A 152 28.18 -9.83 0.69
C VAL A 152 28.05 -8.34 0.41
N ARG A 153 28.77 -7.85 -0.60
CA ARG A 153 28.77 -6.41 -0.92
C ARG A 153 27.44 -6.01 -1.58
N VAL A 154 26.78 -5.04 -0.98
CA VAL A 154 25.60 -4.35 -1.55
C VAL A 154 26.10 -3.21 -2.43
N LYS A 155 25.59 -3.15 -3.67
CA LYS A 155 25.89 -2.08 -4.63
C LYS A 155 25.00 -0.87 -4.35
N GLU A 156 23.70 -1.09 -4.25
CA GLU A 156 22.70 -0.06 -4.00
C GLU A 156 21.39 -0.66 -3.46
N CYS A 157 20.50 0.22 -3.01
CA CYS A 157 19.12 -0.12 -2.73
C CYS A 157 18.21 1.01 -3.23
N PHE A 158 16.97 0.67 -3.55
CA PHE A 158 15.97 1.63 -3.99
C PHE A 158 14.55 1.17 -3.68
N GLU A 159 13.61 2.11 -3.64
CA GLU A 159 12.19 1.83 -3.50
C GLU A 159 11.52 1.76 -4.87
N TYR A 160 10.80 0.67 -5.14
CA TYR A 160 9.96 0.54 -6.32
C TYR A 160 8.49 0.72 -5.93
N LYS A 161 8.03 1.98 -5.99
CA LYS A 161 6.72 2.40 -5.51
C LYS A 161 5.52 1.70 -6.14
N PRO A 162 5.49 1.40 -7.46
CA PRO A 162 4.32 0.78 -8.07
C PRO A 162 3.89 -0.55 -7.45
N GLN A 163 4.84 -1.33 -6.91
CA GLN A 163 4.59 -2.64 -6.30
C GLN A 163 4.92 -2.67 -4.81
N GLU A 164 5.12 -1.50 -4.20
CA GLU A 164 5.43 -1.36 -2.77
C GLU A 164 6.65 -2.21 -2.35
N TYR A 165 7.75 -2.14 -3.10
CA TYR A 165 8.98 -2.87 -2.79
C TYR A 165 10.13 -1.98 -2.36
N VAL A 166 11.01 -2.53 -1.53
CA VAL A 166 12.43 -2.14 -1.48
C VAL A 166 13.24 -3.22 -2.17
N VAL A 167 14.14 -2.79 -3.06
CA VAL A 167 15.05 -3.65 -3.82
C VAL A 167 16.47 -3.40 -3.35
N VAL A 168 17.22 -4.48 -3.15
CA VAL A 168 18.63 -4.47 -2.74
C VAL A 168 19.42 -5.19 -3.84
N GLU A 169 20.35 -4.47 -4.46
CA GLU A 169 21.23 -5.01 -5.51
C GLU A 169 22.58 -5.40 -4.91
N ALA A 170 22.97 -6.66 -5.08
CA ALA A 170 24.30 -7.13 -4.74
C ALA A 170 25.30 -6.78 -5.87
N VAL A 171 26.56 -6.54 -5.49
CA VAL A 171 27.64 -6.35 -6.48
C VAL A 171 27.81 -7.60 -7.34
N GLU A 172 27.73 -8.77 -6.71
CA GLU A 172 27.96 -10.07 -7.34
C GLU A 172 26.66 -10.88 -7.36
N GLN A 173 26.54 -11.79 -8.32
CA GLN A 173 25.39 -12.68 -8.40
C GLN A 173 25.38 -13.62 -7.18
N LEU A 174 24.26 -13.63 -6.46
CA LEU A 174 24.02 -14.54 -5.34
C LEU A 174 23.74 -15.94 -5.91
N SER A 175 24.31 -16.96 -5.27
CA SER A 175 24.15 -18.36 -5.68
C SER A 175 23.05 -19.03 -4.88
N VAL A 176 22.56 -20.15 -5.42
CA VAL A 176 21.61 -21.03 -4.75
C VAL A 176 22.20 -21.50 -3.41
N THR A 177 21.37 -21.53 -2.38
CA THR A 177 21.76 -21.95 -1.02
C THR A 177 21.71 -23.48 -0.90
N GLY A 178 22.75 -24.07 -0.30
CA GLY A 178 22.77 -25.48 0.11
C GLY A 178 21.99 -25.78 1.40
N PRO A 179 21.97 -27.04 1.87
CA PRO A 179 21.20 -27.48 3.05
C PRO A 179 21.50 -26.75 4.36
N ASP A 180 22.75 -26.32 4.57
CA ASP A 180 23.21 -25.62 5.78
C ASP A 180 23.69 -24.18 5.46
N GLU A 181 23.20 -23.62 4.36
CA GLU A 181 23.54 -22.27 3.92
C GLU A 181 22.28 -21.43 3.81
N HIS A 182 22.41 -20.13 4.10
CA HIS A 182 21.33 -19.18 3.91
C HIS A 182 21.90 -17.77 3.79
N TYR A 183 21.09 -16.87 3.26
CA TYR A 183 21.39 -15.44 3.30
C TYR A 183 20.70 -14.79 4.51
N ILE A 184 21.35 -13.77 5.05
CA ILE A 184 20.80 -12.90 6.09
C ILE A 184 20.77 -11.49 5.54
N LEU A 185 19.57 -11.01 5.18
CA LEU A 185 19.33 -9.62 4.77
C LEU A 185 18.90 -8.81 5.99
N THR A 186 19.66 -7.78 6.35
CA THR A 186 19.35 -6.92 7.50
C THR A 186 19.03 -5.50 7.07
N LEU A 187 17.91 -4.99 7.57
CA LEU A 187 17.37 -3.66 7.30
C LEU A 187 17.17 -2.93 8.62
N ASP A 188 17.72 -1.73 8.73
CA ASP A 188 17.32 -0.74 9.73
C ASP A 188 16.22 0.14 9.13
N PHE A 189 15.13 0.35 9.86
CA PHE A 189 13.95 1.03 9.35
C PHE A 189 13.32 1.96 10.38
N GLN A 190 12.52 2.90 9.88
CA GLN A 190 11.71 3.82 10.68
C GLN A 190 10.33 3.97 10.05
N GLY A 191 9.31 4.06 10.90
CA GLY A 191 7.95 4.42 10.51
C GLY A 191 7.28 5.35 11.52
N TRP A 192 6.01 5.63 11.29
CA TRP A 192 5.18 6.49 12.13
C TRP A 192 4.07 5.68 12.79
N LEU A 193 3.70 6.07 14.02
CA LEU A 193 2.62 5.48 14.80
C LEU A 193 1.29 6.22 14.63
N ASN A 194 1.30 7.41 14.02
CA ASN A 194 0.11 8.26 13.88
C ASN A 194 -0.47 8.23 12.46
N GLY A 195 -1.67 8.80 12.29
CA GLY A 195 -2.28 9.03 10.98
C GLY A 195 -2.82 7.79 10.25
N SER A 196 -2.75 6.60 10.85
CA SER A 196 -3.21 5.34 10.26
C SER A 196 -3.86 4.41 11.31
N LEU A 197 -4.78 3.55 10.86
CA LEU A 197 -5.37 2.44 11.64
C LEU A 197 -4.89 1.06 11.15
N VAL A 198 -3.90 1.05 10.26
CA VAL A 198 -3.27 -0.16 9.72
C VAL A 198 -1.76 -0.09 9.89
N GLY A 199 -1.11 -1.26 9.95
CA GLY A 199 0.31 -1.35 10.27
C GLY A 199 0.55 -1.26 11.79
N PHE A 200 1.65 -0.63 12.19
CA PHE A 200 1.97 -0.39 13.60
C PHE A 200 1.56 1.03 13.98
N TYR A 201 0.58 1.17 14.88
CA TYR A 201 -0.06 2.45 15.20
C TYR A 201 -0.27 2.63 16.70
N LYS A 202 -0.33 3.90 17.12
CA LYS A 202 -0.69 4.33 18.48
C LYS A 202 -2.19 4.60 18.55
N THR A 203 -2.81 4.19 19.66
CA THR A 203 -4.18 4.58 20.03
C THR A 203 -4.17 5.09 21.46
N THR A 204 -5.19 5.87 21.84
CA THR A 204 -5.32 6.44 23.18
C THR A 204 -6.64 6.03 23.82
N TYR A 205 -6.64 5.97 25.15
CA TYR A 205 -7.86 5.79 25.94
C TYR A 205 -7.83 6.77 27.11
N LYS A 206 -8.99 7.08 27.66
CA LYS A 206 -9.10 7.91 28.87
C LYS A 206 -9.27 7.03 30.08
N GLU A 207 -8.47 7.24 31.11
CA GLU A 207 -8.66 6.64 32.43
C GLU A 207 -9.03 7.75 33.43
N LYS A 208 -10.22 7.65 34.05
CA LYS A 208 -10.71 8.60 35.07
C LYS A 208 -10.63 10.07 34.61
N GLU A 209 -11.03 10.33 33.38
CA GLU A 209 -10.97 11.63 32.69
C GLU A 209 -9.57 12.19 32.39
N VAL A 210 -8.50 11.47 32.73
CA VAL A 210 -7.13 11.79 32.29
C VAL A 210 -6.85 11.00 31.01
N THR A 211 -6.26 11.68 30.02
CA THR A 211 -5.79 11.08 28.76
C THR A 211 -4.30 10.83 28.86
#